data_AF-A0A939ANQ4-F1
#
_entry.id   AF-A0A939ANQ4-F1
#
_cell.length_a   1.000
_cell.length_b   1.000
_cell.length_c   1.000
_cell.angle_alpha   90.00
_cell.angle_beta   90.00
_cell.angle_gamma   90.00
#
_symmetry.space_group_name_H-M   'P 1'
#
loop_
_entity.id
_entity.type
_entity.pdbx_description
1 polymer ?
#
loop_
_entity_poly.entity_id
_entity_poly.type
_entity_poly.pdbx_seq_one_letter_code
_entity_poly.pdbx_strand_id
1 'polypeptide(L)'
;MAIQTHTGRQVIVVGRGTAGIGAAIASARRGAQTLLIESGGHLGGELVTGLSILTFHAASGEQHIWGLPQELVERAVAIGGSPGHLDVHGGHVPTITYIEPECFKVLANRMVQESGAQLLFHSVVTDALVEDGRLRGLEVHNKSGRQVYTADVVIDATGDGDVAAHAGAAYDLGRPADGLQMAMTLMFRLGGVDLARIPASLDDGRTYGVKPGDTQRSFVRVQGLLRPWAAQIEAENLFTDGGNHLIALSTLWPDAVNVNTLRLLRLDGTSAADLSKTEVEAREHLRRIAEFLKRNVHGFETSYLIRAASRQA
;
A
#
# COMPACT_ATOMS: atom_id res chain seq x y z
N MET A 1 -32.72 4.97 18.50
CA MET A 1 -32.03 3.85 19.17
C MET A 1 -30.91 4.43 20.02
N ALA A 2 -30.66 3.87 21.21
CA ALA A 2 -29.54 4.29 22.06
C ALA A 2 -28.20 3.90 21.39
N ILE A 3 -27.23 4.80 21.41
CA ILE A 3 -25.88 4.54 20.87
C ILE A 3 -25.16 3.61 21.86
N GLN A 4 -24.67 2.48 21.37
CA GLN A 4 -23.92 1.55 22.21
C GLN A 4 -22.53 2.14 22.51
N THR A 5 -22.20 2.27 23.79
CA THR A 5 -20.89 2.78 24.25
C THR A 5 -20.06 1.64 24.80
N HIS A 6 -18.83 1.50 24.31
CA HIS A 6 -17.84 0.51 24.72
C HIS A 6 -16.70 1.22 25.45
N THR A 7 -16.44 0.81 26.70
CA THR A 7 -15.41 1.40 27.57
C THR A 7 -14.32 0.38 27.89
N GLY A 8 -13.29 0.78 28.65
CA GLY A 8 -12.23 -0.14 29.08
C GLY A 8 -11.25 -0.51 27.95
N ARG A 9 -10.96 0.42 27.05
CA ARG A 9 -9.80 0.34 26.17
C ARG A 9 -8.79 1.36 26.65
N GLN A 10 -7.51 1.03 26.56
CA GLN A 10 -6.43 1.98 26.85
C GLN A 10 -5.93 2.61 25.56
N VAL A 11 -5.86 1.82 24.48
CA VAL A 11 -5.39 2.25 23.17
C VAL A 11 -6.39 1.87 22.10
N ILE A 12 -6.82 2.82 21.29
CA ILE A 12 -7.48 2.56 20.01
C ILE A 12 -6.52 2.95 18.89
N VAL A 13 -6.30 2.05 17.94
CA VAL A 13 -5.55 2.31 16.71
C VAL A 13 -6.54 2.28 15.55
N VAL A 14 -6.44 3.22 14.62
CA VAL A 14 -7.33 3.28 13.47
C VAL A 14 -6.52 3.18 12.19
N GLY A 15 -6.78 2.16 11.37
CA GLY A 15 -6.21 1.99 10.04
C GLY A 15 -5.32 0.75 9.87
N ARG A 16 -5.48 0.08 8.73
CA ARG A 16 -4.83 -1.20 8.36
C ARG A 16 -3.37 -1.14 7.91
N GLY A 17 -2.76 0.04 7.87
CA GLY A 17 -1.40 0.22 7.36
C GLY A 17 -0.34 -0.47 8.22
N THR A 18 0.89 -0.53 7.73
CA THR A 18 2.04 -1.02 8.52
C THR A 18 2.23 -0.23 9.81
N ALA A 19 1.95 1.08 9.79
CA ALA A 19 1.93 1.92 10.99
C ALA A 19 0.88 1.45 12.01
N GLY A 20 -0.36 1.23 11.59
CA GLY A 20 -1.44 0.77 12.48
C GLY A 20 -1.21 -0.64 13.01
N ILE A 21 -0.74 -1.56 12.16
CA ILE A 21 -0.35 -2.92 12.56
C ILE A 21 0.77 -2.86 13.61
N GLY A 22 1.83 -2.10 13.34
CA GLY A 22 2.97 -1.95 14.25
C GLY A 22 2.57 -1.33 15.59
N ALA A 23 1.75 -0.27 15.56
CA ALA A 23 1.25 0.41 16.75
C ALA A 23 0.40 -0.53 17.62
N ALA A 24 -0.53 -1.27 17.02
CA ALA A 24 -1.41 -2.19 17.74
C ALA A 24 -0.64 -3.34 18.39
N ILE A 25 0.31 -3.94 17.67
CA ILE A 25 1.18 -5.00 18.21
C ILE A 25 2.04 -4.45 19.35
N ALA A 26 2.65 -3.29 19.15
CA ALA A 26 3.53 -2.70 20.15
C ALA A 26 2.78 -2.36 21.44
N SER A 27 1.59 -1.74 21.36
CA SER A 27 0.80 -1.40 22.55
C SER A 27 0.29 -2.64 23.27
N ALA A 28 -0.22 -3.63 22.54
CA ALA A 28 -0.76 -4.85 23.15
C ALA A 28 0.33 -5.70 23.82
N ARG A 29 1.52 -5.85 23.20
CA ARG A 29 2.67 -6.53 23.81
C ARG A 29 3.20 -5.82 25.08
N ARG A 30 2.85 -4.54 25.27
CA ARG A 30 3.12 -3.79 26.51
C ARG A 30 2.02 -3.92 27.56
N GLY A 31 1.02 -4.78 27.31
CA GLY A 31 -0.09 -5.06 28.21
C GLY A 31 -1.29 -4.12 28.06
N ALA A 32 -1.28 -3.23 27.06
CA ALA A 32 -2.40 -2.31 26.87
C ALA A 32 -3.62 -3.01 26.28
N GLN A 33 -4.81 -2.75 26.82
CA GLN A 33 -6.08 -3.15 26.22
C GLN A 33 -6.28 -2.40 24.90
N THR A 34 -5.86 -3.04 23.81
CA THR A 34 -5.73 -2.43 22.49
C THR A 34 -6.83 -2.91 21.55
N LEU A 35 -7.47 -1.97 20.86
CA LEU A 35 -8.41 -2.22 19.77
C LEU A 35 -7.87 -1.59 18.47
N LEU A 36 -7.73 -2.38 17.41
CA LEU A 36 -7.43 -1.90 16.06
C LEU A 36 -8.70 -1.91 15.20
N ILE A 37 -9.10 -0.74 14.73
CA ILE A 37 -10.29 -0.51 13.91
C ILE A 37 -9.90 -0.27 12.45
N GLU A 38 -10.59 -0.92 11.53
CA GLU A 38 -10.35 -0.80 10.09
C GLU A 38 -11.67 -0.79 9.32
N SER A 39 -11.78 0.11 8.32
CA SER A 39 -12.97 0.25 7.47
C SER A 39 -13.13 -0.89 6.47
N GLY A 40 -12.03 -1.46 5.99
CA GLY A 40 -11.99 -2.63 5.12
C GLY A 40 -12.09 -3.97 5.83
N GLY A 41 -11.93 -5.06 5.05
CA GLY A 41 -12.01 -6.44 5.52
C GLY A 41 -10.67 -7.17 5.69
N HIS A 42 -9.55 -6.45 5.62
CA HIS A 42 -8.23 -7.05 5.78
C HIS A 42 -7.19 -6.02 6.25
N LEU A 43 -6.12 -6.52 6.87
CA LEU A 43 -4.93 -5.74 7.19
C LEU A 43 -3.98 -5.65 5.98
N GLY A 44 -3.05 -4.69 6.05
CA GLY A 44 -1.82 -4.72 5.25
C GLY A 44 -1.49 -3.47 4.45
N GLY A 45 -2.37 -2.46 4.41
CA GLY A 45 -2.15 -1.18 3.74
C GLY A 45 -1.57 -1.33 2.33
N GLU A 46 -0.48 -0.61 2.05
CA GLU A 46 0.17 -0.65 0.73
C GLU A 46 0.98 -1.93 0.46
N LEU A 47 1.34 -2.70 1.49
CA LEU A 47 2.04 -3.98 1.25
C LEU A 47 1.15 -4.99 0.54
N VAL A 48 -0.18 -4.86 0.63
CA VAL A 48 -1.11 -5.78 -0.05
C VAL A 48 -1.59 -5.30 -1.41
N THR A 49 -1.26 -4.06 -1.81
CA THR A 49 -1.48 -3.56 -3.19
C THR A 49 -0.44 -4.14 -4.15
N GLY A 50 0.68 -4.65 -3.63
CA GLY A 50 1.81 -5.17 -4.40
C GLY A 50 3.01 -4.23 -4.42
N LEU A 51 2.96 -3.14 -3.65
CA LEU A 51 4.13 -2.30 -3.43
C LEU A 51 5.17 -3.06 -2.61
N SER A 52 6.44 -2.93 -2.99
CA SER A 52 7.56 -3.51 -2.26
C SER A 52 8.06 -2.57 -1.16
N ILE A 53 8.62 -3.13 -0.08
CA ILE A 53 9.38 -2.35 0.89
C ILE A 53 10.68 -1.93 0.22
N LEU A 54 10.97 -0.62 0.22
CA LEU A 54 12.16 -0.10 -0.45
C LEU A 54 13.44 -0.59 0.22
N THR A 55 13.80 -0.19 1.43
CA THR A 55 15.04 -0.70 2.04
C THR A 55 15.00 -0.58 3.56
N PHE A 56 15.64 -1.55 4.25
CA PHE A 56 15.99 -1.44 5.66
C PHE A 56 17.48 -1.08 5.87
N HIS A 57 18.23 -0.98 4.77
CA HIS A 57 19.67 -0.77 4.74
C HIS A 57 20.01 0.63 4.23
N ALA A 58 21.03 1.25 4.84
CA ALA A 58 21.66 2.46 4.33
C ALA A 58 22.50 2.14 3.09
N ALA A 59 22.92 3.19 2.37
CA ALA A 59 23.76 3.06 1.17
C ALA A 59 25.09 2.31 1.42
N SER A 60 25.58 2.26 2.67
CA SER A 60 26.73 1.46 3.08
C SER A 60 26.49 -0.06 3.07
N GLY A 61 25.23 -0.49 2.97
CA GLY A 61 24.79 -1.87 3.16
C GLY A 61 24.46 -2.21 4.62
N GLU A 62 24.66 -1.30 5.56
CA GLU A 62 24.32 -1.53 6.98
C GLU A 62 22.81 -1.47 7.22
N GLN A 63 22.25 -2.45 7.94
CA GLN A 63 20.84 -2.48 8.30
C GLN A 63 20.55 -1.55 9.49
N HIS A 64 19.65 -0.58 9.28
CA HIS A 64 19.24 0.37 10.33
C HIS A 64 17.82 0.13 10.85
N ILE A 65 16.96 -0.55 10.08
CA ILE A 65 15.58 -0.83 10.48
C ILE A 65 15.51 -2.26 11.02
N TRP A 66 15.21 -2.37 12.32
CA TRP A 66 15.11 -3.62 13.09
C TRP A 66 13.77 -3.69 13.84
N GLY A 67 13.62 -4.65 14.74
CA GLY A 67 12.45 -4.77 15.62
C GLY A 67 11.21 -5.31 14.89
N LEU A 68 10.02 -4.77 15.19
CA LEU A 68 8.76 -5.26 14.61
C LEU A 68 8.74 -5.30 13.07
N PRO A 69 9.26 -4.28 12.34
CA PRO A 69 9.38 -4.36 10.88
C PRO A 69 10.24 -5.54 10.41
N GLN A 70 11.35 -5.83 11.10
CA GLN A 70 12.22 -6.96 10.77
C GLN A 70 11.55 -8.30 11.10
N GLU A 71 10.92 -8.41 12.27
CA GLU A 71 10.13 -9.59 12.67
C GLU A 71 9.06 -9.91 11.61
N LEU A 72 8.37 -8.89 11.08
CA LEU A 72 7.40 -9.06 10.00
C LEU A 72 8.03 -9.69 8.76
N VAL A 73 9.19 -9.20 8.32
CA VAL A 73 9.91 -9.75 7.16
C VAL A 73 10.32 -11.21 7.42
N GLU A 74 10.90 -11.50 8.58
CA GLU A 74 11.32 -12.84 8.98
C GLU A 74 10.15 -13.83 9.00
N ARG A 75 9.01 -13.41 9.56
CA ARG A 75 7.81 -14.25 9.59
C ARG A 75 7.17 -14.40 8.22
N ALA A 76 7.26 -13.40 7.35
CA ALA A 76 6.84 -13.51 5.96
C ALA A 76 7.72 -14.52 5.20
N VAL A 77 9.04 -14.50 5.41
CA VAL A 77 9.98 -15.49 4.86
C VAL A 77 9.63 -16.90 5.37
N ALA A 78 9.39 -17.06 6.66
CA ALA A 78 9.09 -18.36 7.27
C ALA A 78 7.84 -19.05 6.70
N ILE A 79 6.90 -18.29 6.12
CA ILE A 79 5.69 -18.83 5.47
C ILE A 79 5.77 -18.83 3.93
N GLY A 80 6.95 -18.56 3.35
CA GLY A 80 7.13 -18.44 1.90
C GLY A 80 6.48 -17.21 1.27
N GLY A 81 6.08 -16.23 2.09
CA GLY A 81 5.45 -14.98 1.65
C GLY A 81 6.43 -13.85 1.34
N SER A 82 7.73 -14.09 1.46
CA SER A 82 8.79 -13.13 1.12
C SER A 82 10.10 -13.88 0.85
N PRO A 83 11.00 -13.37 0.00
CA PRO A 83 12.36 -13.87 -0.07
C PRO A 83 13.31 -13.18 0.92
N GLY A 84 12.82 -12.22 1.71
CA GLY A 84 13.62 -11.39 2.61
C GLY A 84 14.13 -10.12 1.93
N HIS A 85 15.20 -9.55 2.47
CA HIS A 85 15.93 -8.44 1.85
C HIS A 85 16.75 -8.96 0.68
N LEU A 86 16.35 -8.60 -0.53
CA LEU A 86 17.14 -8.86 -1.72
C LEU A 86 18.16 -7.75 -1.89
N ASP A 87 19.42 -8.09 -2.11
CA ASP A 87 20.40 -7.13 -2.60
C ASP A 87 20.06 -6.75 -4.04
N VAL A 88 20.14 -5.45 -4.31
CA VAL A 88 19.76 -4.91 -5.60
C VAL A 88 20.83 -3.98 -6.16
N HIS A 89 21.03 -4.04 -7.47
CA HIS A 89 22.03 -3.25 -8.19
C HIS A 89 21.38 -2.44 -9.32
N GLY A 90 21.87 -1.22 -9.55
CA GLY A 90 21.36 -0.32 -10.60
C GLY A 90 20.19 0.59 -10.17
N GLY A 91 19.78 0.51 -8.91
CA GLY A 91 18.68 1.30 -8.33
C GLY A 91 19.15 2.34 -7.29
N HIS A 92 18.21 3.10 -6.74
CA HIS A 92 18.47 4.12 -5.71
C HIS A 92 18.52 3.59 -4.27
N VAL A 93 18.30 2.30 -4.07
CA VAL A 93 18.35 1.64 -2.75
C VAL A 93 19.21 0.38 -2.83
N PRO A 94 19.87 -0.01 -1.73
CA PRO A 94 20.77 -1.17 -1.69
C PRO A 94 20.04 -2.51 -1.61
N THR A 95 18.82 -2.52 -1.05
CA THR A 95 17.98 -3.72 -0.95
C THR A 95 16.56 -3.41 -1.41
N ILE A 96 15.75 -4.44 -1.69
CA ILE A 96 14.28 -4.38 -1.85
C ILE A 96 13.68 -5.65 -1.22
N THR A 97 12.51 -5.51 -0.56
CA THR A 97 11.79 -6.66 0.01
C THR A 97 10.40 -6.79 -0.57
N TYR A 98 10.15 -7.95 -1.16
CA TYR A 98 8.81 -8.33 -1.63
C TYR A 98 8.01 -8.96 -0.52
N ILE A 99 6.72 -8.68 -0.54
CA ILE A 99 5.73 -9.28 0.33
C ILE A 99 4.62 -9.79 -0.58
N GLU A 100 4.32 -11.09 -0.52
CA GLU A 100 3.17 -11.66 -1.22
C GLU A 100 1.89 -11.23 -0.50
N PRO A 101 1.02 -10.44 -1.15
CA PRO A 101 -0.11 -9.81 -0.49
C PRO A 101 -1.07 -10.76 0.22
N GLU A 102 -1.39 -11.93 -0.37
CA GLU A 102 -2.32 -12.87 0.27
C GLU A 102 -1.69 -13.56 1.49
N CYS A 103 -0.40 -13.89 1.43
CA CYS A 103 0.35 -14.37 2.59
C CYS A 103 0.38 -13.31 3.70
N PHE A 104 0.57 -12.04 3.33
CA PHE A 104 0.68 -10.97 4.31
C PHE A 104 -0.63 -10.62 5.00
N LYS A 105 -1.78 -10.68 4.32
CA LYS A 105 -3.09 -10.53 4.97
C LYS A 105 -3.27 -11.54 6.10
N VAL A 106 -2.91 -12.79 5.86
CA VAL A 106 -2.97 -13.86 6.87
C VAL A 106 -1.96 -13.62 7.99
N LEU A 107 -0.71 -13.27 7.63
CA LEU A 107 0.34 -13.00 8.61
C LEU A 107 0.00 -11.82 9.51
N ALA A 108 -0.47 -10.71 8.96
CA ALA A 108 -0.84 -9.51 9.70
C ALA A 108 -1.94 -9.80 10.73
N ASN A 109 -2.99 -10.55 10.33
CA ASN A 109 -4.03 -10.98 11.27
C ASN A 109 -3.44 -11.80 12.43
N ARG A 110 -2.59 -12.80 12.12
CA ARG A 110 -1.94 -13.64 13.14
C ARG A 110 -1.08 -12.79 14.08
N MET A 111 -0.23 -11.93 13.54
CA MET A 111 0.66 -11.08 14.34
C MET A 111 -0.11 -10.16 15.29
N VAL A 112 -1.20 -9.53 14.83
CA VAL A 112 -2.03 -8.68 15.68
C VAL A 112 -2.77 -9.52 16.74
N GLN A 113 -3.36 -10.65 16.37
CA GLN A 113 -4.07 -11.51 17.35
C GLN A 113 -3.13 -12.10 18.40
N GLU A 114 -1.96 -12.59 18.01
CA GLU A 114 -0.93 -13.12 18.92
C GLU A 114 -0.39 -12.05 19.88
N SER A 115 -0.45 -10.77 19.50
CA SER A 115 -0.06 -9.67 20.38
C SER A 115 -1.04 -9.40 21.52
N GLY A 116 -2.29 -9.92 21.42
CA GLY A 116 -3.38 -9.65 22.34
C GLY A 116 -4.27 -8.45 21.95
N ALA A 117 -3.95 -7.76 20.85
CA ALA A 117 -4.81 -6.71 20.31
C ALA A 117 -6.10 -7.31 19.71
N GLN A 118 -7.23 -6.61 19.91
CA GLN A 118 -8.50 -6.94 19.28
C GLN A 118 -8.62 -6.28 17.91
N LEU A 119 -9.26 -6.96 16.96
CA LEU A 119 -9.50 -6.47 15.61
C LEU A 119 -10.98 -6.19 15.40
N LEU A 120 -11.28 -5.03 14.80
CA LEU A 120 -12.63 -4.66 14.39
C LEU A 120 -12.61 -4.17 12.94
N PHE A 121 -12.93 -5.08 12.01
CA PHE A 121 -13.06 -4.78 10.58
C PHE A 121 -14.42 -4.17 10.22
N HIS A 122 -14.55 -3.73 8.97
CA HIS A 122 -15.79 -3.19 8.40
C HIS A 122 -16.39 -2.06 9.24
N SER A 123 -15.52 -1.26 9.85
CA SER A 123 -15.86 -0.26 10.83
C SER A 123 -15.21 1.07 10.48
N VAL A 124 -16.04 2.02 10.08
CA VAL A 124 -15.62 3.37 9.70
C VAL A 124 -15.69 4.25 10.93
N VAL A 125 -14.61 4.94 11.27
CA VAL A 125 -14.66 6.02 12.27
C VAL A 125 -15.34 7.21 11.62
N THR A 126 -16.40 7.71 12.24
CA THR A 126 -17.22 8.79 11.68
C THR A 126 -17.03 10.12 12.40
N ASP A 127 -16.53 10.09 13.64
CA ASP A 127 -16.21 11.29 14.39
C ASP A 127 -15.25 11.02 15.56
N ALA A 128 -14.66 12.08 16.09
CA ALA A 128 -13.83 12.06 17.28
C ALA A 128 -14.57 12.70 18.46
N LEU A 129 -14.52 12.06 19.62
CA LEU A 129 -15.13 12.60 20.84
C LEU A 129 -14.08 13.42 21.59
N VAL A 130 -14.20 14.74 21.53
CA VAL A 130 -13.28 15.67 22.18
C VAL A 130 -14.00 16.43 23.30
N GLU A 131 -13.44 16.36 24.51
CA GLU A 131 -13.95 17.06 25.69
C GLU A 131 -12.81 17.88 26.30
N ASP A 132 -13.02 19.18 26.50
CA ASP A 132 -12.03 20.12 27.04
C ASP A 132 -10.66 20.05 26.33
N GLY A 133 -10.69 19.90 25.00
CA GLY A 133 -9.49 19.78 24.17
C GLY A 133 -8.77 18.44 24.27
N ARG A 134 -9.36 17.44 24.94
CA ARG A 134 -8.82 16.09 25.06
C ARG A 134 -9.69 15.09 24.32
N LEU A 135 -9.06 14.30 23.46
CA LEU A 135 -9.70 13.15 22.80
C LEU A 135 -10.05 12.08 23.84
N ARG A 136 -11.32 11.65 23.85
CA ARG A 136 -11.90 10.68 24.79
C ARG A 136 -12.31 9.36 24.13
N GLY A 137 -12.49 9.38 22.83
CA GLY A 137 -12.95 8.21 22.10
C GLY A 137 -13.31 8.54 20.67
N LEU A 138 -13.89 7.55 20.00
CA LEU A 138 -14.27 7.62 18.61
C LEU A 138 -15.71 7.16 18.45
N GLU A 139 -16.40 7.81 17.54
CA GLU A 139 -17.63 7.30 16.97
C GLU A 139 -17.33 6.37 15.79
N VAL A 140 -18.00 5.23 15.74
CA VAL A 140 -17.82 4.20 14.73
C VAL A 140 -19.16 3.80 14.14
N HIS A 141 -19.20 3.63 12.82
CA HIS A 141 -20.32 3.06 12.11
C HIS A 141 -19.93 1.73 11.45
N ASN A 142 -20.73 0.69 11.68
CA ASN A 142 -20.58 -0.62 11.06
C ASN A 142 -21.94 -1.32 10.94
N LYS A 143 -21.95 -2.61 10.57
CA LYS A 143 -23.19 -3.40 10.43
C LYS A 143 -23.99 -3.55 11.74
N SER A 144 -23.37 -3.33 12.89
CA SER A 144 -24.05 -3.29 14.20
C SER A 144 -24.61 -1.90 14.54
N GLY A 145 -24.54 -0.95 13.61
CA GLY A 145 -25.04 0.40 13.75
C GLY A 145 -23.97 1.37 14.24
N ARG A 146 -24.43 2.51 14.78
CA ARG A 146 -23.59 3.55 15.38
C ARG A 146 -23.18 3.14 16.79
N GLN A 147 -21.88 3.17 17.07
CA GLN A 147 -21.26 2.80 18.33
C GLN A 147 -20.23 3.86 18.76
N VAL A 148 -19.93 3.90 20.04
CA VAL A 148 -18.86 4.73 20.60
C VAL A 148 -17.83 3.82 21.28
N TYR A 149 -16.55 4.11 21.08
CA TYR A 149 -15.44 3.45 21.77
C TYR A 149 -14.59 4.49 22.48
N THR A 150 -14.47 4.40 23.80
CA THR A 150 -13.62 5.31 24.59
C THR A 150 -12.23 4.71 24.82
N ALA A 151 -11.22 5.57 24.88
CA ALA A 151 -9.84 5.16 25.18
C ALA A 151 -9.01 6.30 25.81
N ASP A 152 -7.94 5.92 26.49
CA ASP A 152 -6.98 6.87 27.05
C ASP A 152 -6.09 7.52 25.98
N VAL A 153 -5.78 6.73 24.94
CA VAL A 153 -4.95 7.10 23.78
C VAL A 153 -5.60 6.61 22.50
N VAL A 154 -5.59 7.46 21.47
CA VAL A 154 -5.94 7.07 20.11
C VAL A 154 -4.72 7.29 19.21
N ILE A 155 -4.42 6.32 18.36
CA ILE A 155 -3.37 6.38 17.35
C ILE A 155 -4.05 6.43 15.98
N ASP A 156 -3.94 7.57 15.31
CA ASP A 156 -4.38 7.72 13.94
C ASP A 156 -3.35 7.13 12.97
N ALA A 157 -3.73 6.05 12.29
CA ALA A 157 -2.98 5.42 11.22
C ALA A 157 -3.84 5.20 9.97
N THR A 158 -4.84 6.08 9.76
CA THR A 158 -5.80 6.03 8.64
C THR A 158 -5.14 6.21 7.27
N GLY A 159 -4.02 6.93 7.23
CA GLY A 159 -3.28 7.29 6.02
C GLY A 159 -3.40 8.78 5.72
N ASP A 160 -4.64 9.30 5.75
CA ASP A 160 -4.96 10.69 5.44
C ASP A 160 -5.07 11.58 6.70
N GLY A 161 -5.10 10.98 7.88
CA GLY A 161 -5.21 11.71 9.15
C GLY A 161 -6.66 12.05 9.53
N ASP A 162 -7.62 11.23 9.08
CA ASP A 162 -9.05 11.49 9.27
C ASP A 162 -9.41 11.66 10.75
N VAL A 163 -8.86 10.82 11.63
CA VAL A 163 -9.16 10.89 13.07
C VAL A 163 -8.59 12.16 13.68
N ALA A 164 -7.37 12.55 13.29
CA ALA A 164 -6.76 13.80 13.71
C ALA A 164 -7.58 15.01 13.24
N ALA A 165 -8.05 15.01 11.99
CA ALA A 165 -8.92 16.05 11.46
C ALA A 165 -10.26 16.13 12.20
N HIS A 166 -10.92 14.98 12.44
CA HIS A 166 -12.13 14.90 13.27
C HIS A 166 -11.91 15.42 14.70
N ALA A 167 -10.71 15.20 15.26
CA ALA A 167 -10.35 15.70 16.59
C ALA A 167 -10.03 17.22 16.62
N GLY A 168 -10.10 17.91 15.47
CA GLY A 168 -9.82 19.34 15.35
C GLY A 168 -8.33 19.69 15.27
N ALA A 169 -7.45 18.74 14.95
CA ALA A 169 -6.04 19.03 14.70
C ALA A 169 -5.89 19.92 13.46
N ALA A 170 -4.89 20.81 13.49
CA ALA A 170 -4.52 21.58 12.30
C ALA A 170 -3.87 20.66 11.26
N TYR A 171 -4.19 20.87 9.99
CA TYR A 171 -3.63 20.14 8.86
C TYR A 171 -3.51 21.06 7.64
N ASP A 172 -2.64 20.68 6.72
CA ASP A 172 -2.53 21.28 5.39
C ASP A 172 -3.04 20.27 4.35
N LEU A 173 -3.72 20.76 3.32
CA LEU A 173 -4.22 19.95 2.22
C LEU A 173 -3.58 20.38 0.90
N GLY A 174 -2.83 19.47 0.30
CA GLY A 174 -2.09 19.73 -0.94
C GLY A 174 -0.91 20.68 -0.76
N ARG A 175 -0.18 20.93 -1.86
CA ARG A 175 0.97 21.83 -1.82
C ARG A 175 0.54 23.29 -1.71
N PRO A 176 1.22 24.14 -0.92
CA PRO A 176 0.85 25.56 -0.77
C PRO A 176 0.82 26.35 -2.08
N ALA A 177 1.65 25.99 -3.07
CA ALA A 177 1.82 26.76 -4.30
C ALA A 177 0.65 26.61 -5.29
N ASP A 178 0.02 25.44 -5.35
CA ASP A 178 -0.96 25.09 -6.38
C ASP A 178 -2.16 24.28 -5.86
N GLY A 179 -2.21 23.97 -4.56
CA GLY A 179 -3.25 23.16 -3.93
C GLY A 179 -3.26 21.70 -4.37
N LEU A 180 -2.28 21.25 -5.18
CA LEU A 180 -2.29 19.89 -5.71
C LEU A 180 -1.88 18.90 -4.64
N GLN A 181 -2.70 17.85 -4.52
CA GLN A 181 -2.43 16.66 -3.71
C GLN A 181 -1.58 15.64 -4.50
N MET A 182 -1.18 14.57 -3.82
CA MET A 182 -0.52 13.43 -4.46
C MET A 182 -1.46 12.80 -5.51
N ALA A 183 -0.88 12.30 -6.60
CA ALA A 183 -1.65 11.63 -7.65
C ALA A 183 -2.24 10.33 -7.12
N MET A 184 -3.52 10.09 -7.36
CA MET A 184 -4.14 8.81 -6.99
C MET A 184 -3.72 7.72 -7.96
N THR A 185 -3.27 6.59 -7.42
CA THR A 185 -2.76 5.47 -8.22
C THR A 185 -3.44 4.16 -7.85
N LEU A 186 -3.99 3.46 -8.84
CA LEU A 186 -4.49 2.09 -8.65
C LEU A 186 -3.45 1.09 -9.16
N MET A 187 -2.74 0.41 -8.25
CA MET A 187 -1.81 -0.64 -8.64
C MET A 187 -2.53 -1.86 -9.21
N PHE A 188 -1.89 -2.58 -10.13
CA PHE A 188 -2.42 -3.83 -10.68
C PHE A 188 -1.32 -4.85 -10.93
N ARG A 189 -1.69 -6.13 -11.04
CA ARG A 189 -0.75 -7.24 -11.29
C ARG A 189 -1.04 -7.88 -12.63
N LEU A 190 0.00 -8.06 -13.43
CA LEU A 190 -0.02 -8.85 -14.66
C LEU A 190 0.70 -10.18 -14.43
N GLY A 191 0.15 -11.26 -14.96
CA GLY A 191 0.80 -12.57 -15.07
C GLY A 191 1.16 -12.88 -16.52
N GLY A 192 1.86 -13.99 -16.77
CA GLY A 192 2.29 -14.38 -18.12
C GLY A 192 3.28 -13.41 -18.76
N VAL A 193 4.09 -12.71 -17.94
CA VAL A 193 5.10 -11.76 -18.39
C VAL A 193 6.47 -12.46 -18.45
N ASP A 194 7.07 -12.50 -19.63
CA ASP A 194 8.45 -12.95 -19.81
C ASP A 194 9.42 -11.81 -19.44
N LEU A 195 9.86 -11.85 -18.18
CA LEU A 195 10.75 -10.86 -17.59
C LEU A 195 12.10 -10.76 -18.30
N ALA A 196 12.58 -11.86 -18.91
CA ALA A 196 13.86 -11.89 -19.61
C ALA A 196 13.81 -11.14 -20.95
N ARG A 197 12.62 -11.02 -21.54
CA ARG A 197 12.39 -10.37 -22.85
C ARG A 197 12.02 -8.90 -22.75
N ILE A 198 11.88 -8.33 -21.54
CA ILE A 198 11.53 -6.91 -21.39
C ILE A 198 12.67 -6.04 -21.99
N PRO A 199 12.40 -5.14 -22.95
CA PRO A 199 13.43 -4.39 -23.67
C PRO A 199 14.30 -3.50 -22.80
N ALA A 200 15.62 -3.55 -22.99
CA ALA A 200 16.58 -2.63 -22.34
C ALA A 200 16.32 -1.15 -22.66
N SER A 201 15.43 -0.80 -23.60
CA SER A 201 14.99 0.58 -23.81
C SER A 201 14.10 1.14 -22.70
N LEU A 202 13.67 0.31 -21.73
CA LEU A 202 12.95 0.70 -20.51
C LEU A 202 13.89 1.02 -19.32
N ASP A 203 15.15 1.34 -19.59
CA ASP A 203 16.27 1.26 -18.63
C ASP A 203 16.71 2.57 -17.98
N ASP A 204 15.78 3.50 -17.72
CA ASP A 204 16.11 4.70 -16.94
C ASP A 204 16.34 4.38 -15.43
N GLY A 205 16.27 3.11 -15.01
CA GLY A 205 16.40 2.70 -13.60
C GLY A 205 16.12 1.23 -13.32
N ARG A 206 16.56 0.30 -14.18
CA ARG A 206 16.38 -1.13 -13.89
C ARG A 206 17.24 -1.56 -12.72
N THR A 207 16.58 -2.25 -11.81
CA THR A 207 17.22 -2.88 -10.68
C THR A 207 17.16 -4.39 -10.84
N TYR A 208 18.31 -5.03 -10.62
CA TYR A 208 18.49 -6.48 -10.67
C TYR A 208 18.96 -7.00 -9.32
N GLY A 209 18.58 -8.23 -9.00
CA GLY A 209 19.01 -8.94 -7.80
C GLY A 209 19.01 -10.44 -8.05
N VAL A 210 19.52 -11.21 -7.09
CA VAL A 210 19.45 -12.68 -7.15
C VAL A 210 18.41 -13.11 -6.12
N LYS A 211 17.31 -13.74 -6.57
CA LYS A 211 16.29 -14.26 -5.66
C LYS A 211 16.83 -15.54 -4.99
N PRO A 212 16.39 -15.87 -3.76
CA PRO A 212 16.78 -17.10 -3.09
C PRO A 212 16.50 -18.33 -3.96
N GLY A 213 17.52 -19.17 -4.15
CA GLY A 213 17.45 -20.37 -4.98
C GLY A 213 17.83 -20.18 -6.44
N ASP A 214 17.95 -18.94 -6.92
CA ASP A 214 18.41 -18.65 -8.28
C ASP A 214 19.94 -18.57 -8.35
N THR A 215 20.51 -18.99 -9.50
CA THR A 215 21.95 -18.82 -9.81
C THR A 215 22.22 -17.60 -10.69
N GLN A 216 21.17 -17.05 -11.31
CA GLN A 216 21.25 -15.90 -12.20
C GLN A 216 20.51 -14.71 -11.60
N ARG A 217 20.98 -13.50 -11.94
CA ARG A 217 20.25 -12.27 -11.59
C ARG A 217 18.93 -12.23 -12.35
N SER A 218 17.87 -11.88 -11.66
CA SER A 218 16.56 -11.65 -12.24
C SER A 218 16.11 -10.21 -12.04
N PHE A 219 15.11 -9.83 -12.82
CA PHE A 219 14.46 -8.54 -12.74
C PHE A 219 13.85 -8.32 -11.34
N VAL A 220 14.18 -7.18 -10.71
CA VAL A 220 13.63 -6.80 -9.40
C VAL A 220 12.64 -5.65 -9.52
N ARG A 221 13.04 -4.57 -10.21
CA ARG A 221 12.24 -3.35 -10.36
C ARG A 221 12.64 -2.62 -11.64
N VAL A 222 11.66 -2.17 -12.42
CA VAL A 222 11.85 -1.17 -13.48
C VAL A 222 11.24 0.09 -12.91
N GLN A 223 11.98 1.18 -12.96
CA GLN A 223 11.42 2.51 -12.93
C GLN A 223 11.94 3.23 -14.17
N GLY A 224 11.06 3.56 -15.10
CA GLY A 224 11.48 4.21 -16.34
C GLY A 224 10.33 4.83 -17.09
N LEU A 225 10.61 5.20 -18.34
CA LEU A 225 9.65 5.80 -19.25
C LEU A 225 9.47 4.92 -20.49
N LEU A 226 8.24 4.79 -20.99
CA LEU A 226 7.86 4.15 -22.25
C LEU A 226 8.23 5.03 -23.46
N ARG A 227 9.43 5.64 -23.46
CA ARG A 227 9.89 6.58 -24.50
C ARG A 227 9.79 6.02 -25.93
N PRO A 228 10.15 4.74 -26.20
CA PRO A 228 10.05 4.19 -27.55
C PRO A 228 8.63 4.22 -28.13
N TRP A 229 7.62 4.37 -27.28
CA TRP A 229 6.22 4.41 -27.67
C TRP A 229 5.53 5.74 -27.35
N ALA A 230 6.27 6.83 -27.16
CA ALA A 230 5.70 8.13 -26.80
C ALA A 230 4.60 8.60 -27.77
N ALA A 231 4.83 8.45 -29.08
CA ALA A 231 3.85 8.83 -30.11
C ALA A 231 2.56 8.00 -30.04
N GLN A 232 2.66 6.69 -29.79
CA GLN A 232 1.49 5.81 -29.63
C GLN A 232 0.74 6.13 -28.33
N ILE A 233 1.47 6.40 -27.25
CA ILE A 233 0.89 6.81 -25.95
C ILE A 233 0.09 8.10 -26.09
N GLU A 234 0.63 9.08 -26.81
CA GLU A 234 -0.04 10.34 -27.11
C GLU A 234 -1.27 10.11 -28.00
N ALA A 235 -1.12 9.36 -29.10
CA ALA A 235 -2.22 9.05 -30.02
C ALA A 235 -3.37 8.27 -29.36
N GLU A 236 -3.06 7.35 -28.45
CA GLU A 236 -4.05 6.59 -27.69
C GLU A 236 -4.57 7.35 -26.46
N ASN A 237 -4.01 8.53 -26.11
CA ASN A 237 -4.27 9.25 -24.87
C ASN A 237 -4.19 8.34 -23.62
N LEU A 238 -3.09 7.60 -23.51
CA LEU A 238 -2.98 6.49 -22.54
C LEU A 238 -2.82 6.96 -21.09
N PHE A 239 -2.15 8.09 -20.87
CA PHE A 239 -1.95 8.69 -19.56
C PHE A 239 -2.58 10.09 -19.50
N THR A 240 -3.31 10.36 -18.42
CA THR A 240 -3.99 11.67 -18.23
C THR A 240 -3.07 12.78 -17.75
N ASP A 241 -1.87 12.43 -17.25
CA ASP A 241 -0.86 13.40 -16.82
C ASP A 241 0.10 13.83 -17.93
N GLY A 242 -0.13 13.38 -19.17
CA GLY A 242 0.79 13.59 -20.29
C GLY A 242 2.14 12.87 -20.12
N GLY A 243 2.24 11.99 -19.12
CA GLY A 243 3.41 11.19 -18.84
C GLY A 243 3.48 9.92 -19.70
N ASN A 244 4.54 9.17 -19.47
CA ASN A 244 4.76 7.85 -20.07
C ASN A 244 5.54 6.95 -19.11
N HIS A 245 5.40 7.20 -17.81
CA HIS A 245 6.13 6.46 -16.79
C HIS A 245 5.68 5.00 -16.77
N LEU A 246 6.56 4.12 -16.31
CA LEU A 246 6.27 2.72 -15.99
C LEU A 246 7.09 2.35 -14.75
N ILE A 247 6.39 1.95 -13.69
CA ILE A 247 7.01 1.22 -12.58
C ILE A 247 6.47 -0.19 -12.60
N ALA A 248 7.36 -1.15 -12.82
CA ALA A 248 7.07 -2.57 -12.71
C ALA A 248 7.91 -3.14 -11.57
N LEU A 249 7.27 -3.90 -10.70
CA LEU A 249 7.89 -4.53 -9.54
C LEU A 249 7.76 -6.04 -9.73
N SER A 250 8.86 -6.76 -9.66
CA SER A 250 8.83 -8.23 -9.67
C SER A 250 8.05 -8.75 -8.47
N THR A 251 7.61 -9.99 -8.56
CA THR A 251 6.91 -10.68 -7.48
C THR A 251 7.65 -11.95 -7.08
N LEU A 252 7.09 -12.70 -6.12
CA LEU A 252 7.55 -14.08 -5.87
C LEU A 252 7.30 -15.01 -7.06
N TRP A 253 6.32 -14.70 -7.90
CA TRP A 253 5.98 -15.49 -9.07
C TRP A 253 6.90 -15.11 -10.24
N PRO A 254 7.49 -16.10 -10.93
CA PRO A 254 8.52 -15.86 -11.95
C PRO A 254 7.98 -15.12 -13.18
N ASP A 255 6.67 -15.17 -13.43
CA ASP A 255 6.00 -14.62 -14.61
C ASP A 255 5.03 -13.47 -14.27
N ALA A 256 5.10 -12.90 -13.06
CA ALA A 256 4.19 -11.84 -12.64
C ALA A 256 4.90 -10.57 -12.16
N VAL A 257 4.28 -9.42 -12.48
CA VAL A 257 4.72 -8.08 -12.08
C VAL A 257 3.58 -7.28 -11.47
N ASN A 258 3.87 -6.51 -10.41
CA ASN A 258 2.99 -5.43 -9.96
C ASN A 258 3.35 -4.16 -10.73
N VAL A 259 2.36 -3.49 -11.30
CA VAL A 259 2.51 -2.27 -12.08
C VAL A 259 1.95 -1.09 -11.27
N ASN A 260 2.77 -0.06 -11.12
CA ASN A 260 2.45 1.20 -10.45
C ASN A 260 2.69 2.36 -11.42
N THR A 261 1.67 2.72 -12.20
CA THR A 261 1.87 3.62 -13.36
C THR A 261 0.71 4.55 -13.66
N LEU A 262 -0.37 4.45 -12.90
CA LEU A 262 -1.56 5.26 -13.13
C LEU A 262 -1.46 6.50 -12.26
N ARG A 263 -1.62 7.68 -12.83
CA ARG A 263 -1.59 8.93 -12.07
C ARG A 263 -2.79 9.77 -12.44
N LEU A 264 -3.84 9.66 -11.64
CA LEU A 264 -4.99 10.54 -11.75
C LEU A 264 -4.70 11.79 -10.92
N LEU A 265 -4.54 12.92 -11.61
CA LEU A 265 -4.21 14.22 -11.04
C LEU A 265 -5.45 15.07 -10.82
N ARG A 266 -5.31 16.12 -9.99
CA ARG A 266 -6.33 17.17 -9.76
C ARG A 266 -7.64 16.59 -9.20
N LEU A 267 -7.51 15.64 -8.30
CA LEU A 267 -8.60 15.01 -7.57
C LEU A 267 -8.33 15.17 -6.08
N ASP A 268 -9.38 15.28 -5.30
CA ASP A 268 -9.31 15.44 -3.84
C ASP A 268 -9.48 14.09 -3.14
N GLY A 269 -8.42 13.64 -2.45
CA GLY A 269 -8.39 12.41 -1.67
C GLY A 269 -9.37 12.38 -0.49
N THR A 270 -9.89 13.53 -0.10
CA THR A 270 -10.88 13.66 0.98
C THR A 270 -12.32 13.71 0.45
N SER A 271 -12.51 13.77 -0.86
CA SER A 271 -13.83 13.84 -1.51
C SER A 271 -14.33 12.46 -1.93
N ALA A 272 -15.42 12.00 -1.33
CA ALA A 272 -16.05 10.73 -1.71
C ALA A 272 -16.44 10.68 -3.21
N ALA A 273 -16.81 11.81 -3.81
CA ALA A 273 -17.13 11.90 -5.23
C ALA A 273 -15.90 11.70 -6.12
N ASP A 274 -14.78 12.34 -5.77
CA ASP A 274 -13.53 12.22 -6.51
C ASP A 274 -12.90 10.84 -6.33
N LEU A 275 -12.93 10.28 -5.12
CA LEU A 275 -12.52 8.89 -4.87
C LEU A 275 -13.35 7.91 -5.71
N SER A 276 -14.67 8.10 -5.78
CA SER A 276 -15.55 7.23 -6.59
C SER A 276 -15.27 7.36 -8.08
N LYS A 277 -15.06 8.58 -8.57
CA LYS A 277 -14.67 8.86 -9.95
C LYS A 277 -13.33 8.18 -10.28
N THR A 278 -12.35 8.32 -9.40
CA THR A 278 -11.02 7.71 -9.51
C THR A 278 -11.12 6.19 -9.66
N GLU A 279 -11.94 5.54 -8.83
CA GLU A 279 -12.09 4.09 -8.85
C GLU A 279 -12.67 3.58 -10.19
N VAL A 280 -13.56 4.34 -10.83
CA VAL A 280 -14.09 4.01 -12.15
C VAL A 280 -13.04 4.26 -13.24
N GLU A 281 -12.46 5.47 -13.27
CA GLU A 281 -11.51 5.87 -14.31
C GLU A 281 -10.23 5.04 -14.28
N ALA A 282 -9.69 4.78 -13.09
CA ALA A 282 -8.46 4.01 -12.92
C ALA A 282 -8.62 2.56 -13.43
N ARG A 283 -9.81 1.95 -13.31
CA ARG A 283 -10.07 0.60 -13.84
C ARG A 283 -10.17 0.55 -15.36
N GLU A 284 -10.70 1.59 -15.98
CA GLU A 284 -10.64 1.68 -17.45
C GLU A 284 -9.21 1.96 -17.93
N HIS A 285 -8.48 2.84 -17.25
CA HIS A 285 -7.11 3.16 -17.62
C HIS A 285 -6.16 1.99 -17.42
N LEU A 286 -6.25 1.24 -16.31
CA LEU A 286 -5.39 0.07 -16.09
C LEU A 286 -5.58 -0.97 -17.20
N ARG A 287 -6.82 -1.17 -17.66
CA ARG A 287 -7.12 -2.13 -18.74
C ARG A 287 -6.50 -1.67 -20.05
N ARG A 288 -6.61 -0.37 -20.37
CA ARG A 288 -5.98 0.22 -21.56
C ARG A 288 -4.46 0.08 -21.51
N ILE A 289 -3.84 0.33 -20.36
CA ILE A 289 -2.40 0.19 -20.16
C ILE A 289 -1.97 -1.28 -20.27
N ALA A 290 -2.69 -2.21 -19.64
CA ALA A 290 -2.39 -3.64 -19.74
C ALA A 290 -2.45 -4.13 -21.19
N GLU A 291 -3.47 -3.74 -21.94
CA GLU A 291 -3.60 -4.07 -23.36
C GLU A 291 -2.53 -3.39 -24.22
N PHE A 292 -2.17 -2.15 -23.91
CA PHE A 292 -1.09 -1.45 -24.60
C PHE A 292 0.25 -2.18 -24.40
N LEU A 293 0.58 -2.55 -23.15
CA LEU A 293 1.79 -3.32 -22.84
C LEU A 293 1.80 -4.64 -23.61
N LYS A 294 0.67 -5.36 -23.59
CA LYS A 294 0.51 -6.64 -24.30
C LYS A 294 0.75 -6.55 -25.81
N ARG A 295 0.25 -5.49 -26.46
CA ARG A 295 0.39 -5.32 -27.92
C ARG A 295 1.78 -4.82 -28.33
N ASN A 296 2.43 -4.00 -27.49
CA ASN A 296 3.55 -3.17 -27.93
C ASN A 296 4.88 -3.49 -27.24
N VAL A 297 4.88 -4.08 -26.04
CA VAL A 297 6.08 -4.26 -25.22
C VAL A 297 6.48 -5.73 -25.18
N HIS A 298 7.69 -6.04 -25.65
CA HIS A 298 8.21 -7.41 -25.59
C HIS A 298 8.23 -7.95 -24.16
N GLY A 299 7.89 -9.23 -24.03
CA GLY A 299 7.71 -9.91 -22.76
C GLY A 299 6.26 -9.86 -22.24
N PHE A 300 5.42 -8.94 -22.71
CA PHE A 300 4.03 -8.84 -22.27
C PHE A 300 3.04 -9.50 -23.23
N GLU A 301 3.48 -10.13 -24.33
CA GLU A 301 2.58 -10.61 -25.39
C GLU A 301 1.55 -11.65 -24.91
N THR A 302 1.94 -12.48 -23.95
CA THR A 302 1.08 -13.49 -23.31
C THR A 302 0.44 -13.02 -22.02
N SER A 303 0.64 -11.75 -21.66
CA SER A 303 0.23 -11.25 -20.35
C SER A 303 -1.29 -11.18 -20.19
N TYR A 304 -1.72 -11.28 -18.93
CA TYR A 304 -3.12 -11.15 -18.53
C TYR A 304 -3.23 -10.46 -17.16
N LEU A 305 -4.33 -9.75 -16.95
CA LEU A 305 -4.61 -9.08 -15.69
C LEU A 305 -4.98 -10.13 -14.62
N ILE A 306 -4.17 -10.22 -13.56
CA ILE A 306 -4.45 -11.08 -12.40
C ILE A 306 -5.42 -10.37 -11.46
N ARG A 307 -5.11 -9.11 -11.11
CA ARG A 307 -5.89 -8.31 -10.14
C ARG A 307 -5.53 -6.83 -10.21
N ALA A 308 -6.42 -6.00 -9.70
CA ALA A 308 -6.11 -4.63 -9.28
C ALA A 308 -6.11 -4.54 -7.75
N ALA A 309 -5.46 -3.53 -7.19
CA ALA A 309 -5.55 -3.20 -5.79
C ALA A 309 -7.01 -2.89 -5.40
N SER A 310 -7.34 -3.09 -4.11
CA SER A 310 -8.70 -2.89 -3.61
C SER A 310 -9.07 -1.41 -3.42
N ARG A 311 -8.07 -0.52 -3.45
CA ARG A 311 -8.19 0.93 -3.32
C ARG A 311 -6.97 1.58 -3.99
N GLN A 312 -7.10 2.84 -4.33
CA GLN A 312 -6.00 3.73 -4.71
C GLN A 312 -5.03 4.00 -3.53
N ALA A 313 -3.78 4.27 -3.89
CA ALA A 313 -2.74 4.84 -3.05
C ALA A 313 -2.54 6.32 -3.38
#